data_AF-A0A6A0AQZ5-F1
#
_entry.id   AF-A0A6A0AQZ5-F1
#
_cell.length_a   1.000
_cell.length_b   1.000
_cell.length_c   1.000
_cell.angle_alpha   90.00
_cell.angle_beta   90.00
_cell.angle_gamma   90.00
#
_symmetry.space_group_name_H-M   'P 1'
#
loop_
_entity.id
_entity.type
_entity.pdbx_description
1 polymer ?
#
loop_
_entity_poly.entity_id
_entity_poly.type
_entity_poly.pdbx_seq_one_letter_code
_entity_poly.pdbx_strand_id
1 'polypeptide(L)'
;MSGLTIPPEVIPLHLPELRAWVEANGLDPHDLPMCHPIRVEEGEGGAVIRYRAFVRDADGRKQVDPGNPDEVWTEERTVPCAVPPPRLGGSATSAPEQRGGAGRERVGRGRGSRGQAHR
;
A
#
# COMPACT_ATOMS: atom_id res chain seq x y z
N MET A 1 -15.16 -6.82 -5.30
CA MET A 1 -13.78 -6.84 -5.82
C MET A 1 -13.28 -5.41 -5.75
N SER A 2 -12.72 -4.99 -4.62
CA SER A 2 -12.33 -3.60 -4.39
C SER A 2 -10.82 -3.50 -4.59
N GLY A 3 -10.38 -3.13 -5.79
CA GLY A 3 -8.97 -2.88 -6.09
C GLY A 3 -8.63 -1.40 -6.01
N LEU A 4 -7.47 -1.04 -5.45
CA LEU A 4 -6.94 0.33 -5.52
C LEU A 4 -6.18 0.48 -6.84
N THR A 5 -6.53 1.48 -7.64
CA THR A 5 -5.74 1.86 -8.81
C THR A 5 -5.09 3.21 -8.55
N ILE A 6 -3.77 3.27 -8.64
CA ILE A 6 -2.99 4.50 -8.60
C ILE A 6 -2.76 4.92 -10.05
N PRO A 7 -3.46 5.96 -10.55
CA PRO A 7 -3.29 6.41 -11.92
C PRO A 7 -1.92 7.08 -12.10
N PRO A 8 -1.33 7.02 -13.31
CA PRO A 8 0.00 7.56 -13.58
C PRO A 8 0.11 9.07 -13.33
N GLU A 9 -1.00 9.81 -13.41
CA GLU A 9 -1.05 11.24 -13.11
C GLU A 9 -0.78 11.58 -11.63
N VAL A 10 -1.09 10.66 -10.71
CA VAL A 10 -0.90 10.82 -9.26
C VAL A 10 0.49 10.36 -8.83
N ILE A 11 1.12 9.48 -9.61
CA ILE A 11 2.47 8.94 -9.34
C ILE A 11 3.53 10.04 -9.13
N PRO A 12 3.69 11.03 -10.03
CA PRO A 12 4.70 12.07 -9.83
C PRO A 12 4.38 13.00 -8.66
N LEU A 13 3.11 13.18 -8.31
CA LEU A 13 2.68 14.05 -7.20
C LEU A 13 3.02 13.46 -5.82
N HIS A 14 3.07 12.13 -5.74
CA HIS A 14 3.34 11.39 -4.51
C HIS A 14 4.54 10.45 -4.66
N LEU A 15 5.49 10.83 -5.52
CA LEU A 15 6.67 10.03 -5.82
C LEU A 15 7.47 9.63 -4.57
N PRO A 16 7.67 10.48 -3.54
CA PRO A 16 8.40 10.06 -2.33
C PRO A 16 7.66 8.94 -1.58
N GLU A 17 6.36 9.12 -1.33
CA GLU A 17 5.53 8.13 -0.63
C GLU A 17 5.41 6.82 -1.40
N LEU A 18 5.27 6.89 -2.73
CA LEU A 18 5.21 5.72 -3.59
C LEU A 18 6.54 4.97 -3.64
N ARG A 19 7.67 5.67 -3.70
CA ARG A 19 9.00 5.05 -3.64
C ARG A 19 9.18 4.27 -2.34
N ALA A 20 8.92 4.92 -1.21
CA ALA A 20 9.03 4.28 0.09
C ALA A 20 8.11 3.04 0.20
N TRP A 21 6.89 3.11 -0.34
CA TRP A 21 5.97 1.98 -0.37
C TRP A 21 6.43 0.84 -1.29
N VAL A 22 6.90 1.15 -2.49
CA VAL A 22 7.45 0.19 -3.46
C VAL A 22 8.66 -0.52 -2.85
N GLU A 23 9.61 0.22 -2.29
CA GLU A 23 10.78 -0.32 -1.61
C GLU A 23 10.41 -1.19 -0.41
N ALA A 24 9.40 -0.79 0.38
CA ALA A 24 8.90 -1.59 1.51
C ALA A 24 8.24 -2.91 1.08
N ASN A 25 7.80 -3.03 -0.18
CA ASN A 25 7.33 -4.29 -0.78
C ASN A 25 8.45 -5.07 -1.50
N GLY A 26 9.70 -4.62 -1.37
CA GLY A 26 10.87 -5.26 -1.99
C GLY A 26 10.99 -5.02 -3.50
N LEU A 27 10.27 -4.03 -4.04
CA LEU A 27 10.35 -3.63 -5.44
C LEU A 27 11.38 -2.50 -5.62
N ASP A 28 12.00 -2.46 -6.80
CA ASP A 28 12.91 -1.37 -7.15
C ASP A 28 12.15 -0.23 -7.85
N PRO A 29 12.14 1.01 -7.30
CA PRO A 29 11.39 2.11 -7.90
C PRO A 29 11.94 2.61 -9.23
N HIS A 30 13.18 2.26 -9.61
CA HIS A 30 13.73 2.58 -10.93
C HIS A 30 13.26 1.62 -12.02
N ASP A 31 12.72 0.46 -11.63
CA ASP A 31 12.13 -0.53 -12.51
C ASP A 31 10.67 -0.23 -12.87
N LEU A 32 10.00 0.65 -12.11
CA LEU A 32 8.64 1.07 -12.40
C LEU A 32 8.57 2.24 -13.40
N PRO A 33 7.87 2.09 -14.53
CA PRO A 33 7.52 3.16 -15.44
C PRO A 33 6.43 4.05 -14.82
N MET A 34 6.77 5.31 -14.54
CA MET A 34 5.86 6.29 -13.94
C MET A 34 4.67 6.67 -14.83
N CYS A 35 4.71 6.31 -16.11
CA CYS A 35 3.66 6.55 -17.09
C CYS A 35 2.55 5.48 -17.10
N HIS A 36 2.69 4.40 -16.32
CA HIS A 36 1.70 3.33 -16.24
C HIS A 36 1.02 3.28 -14.87
N PRO A 37 -0.26 2.90 -14.81
CA PRO A 37 -0.96 2.75 -13.55
C PRO A 37 -0.42 1.56 -12.74
N ILE A 38 -0.43 1.71 -11.41
CA ILE A 38 -0.16 0.64 -10.46
C ILE A 38 -1.49 0.20 -9.86
N ARG A 39 -1.76 -1.11 -9.84
CA ARG A 39 -3.00 -1.67 -9.28
C ARG A 39 -2.69 -2.53 -8.08
N VAL A 40 -3.52 -2.44 -7.05
CA VAL A 40 -3.52 -3.35 -5.91
C VAL A 40 -4.86 -4.07 -5.92
N GLU A 41 -4.83 -5.38 -6.12
CA GLU A 41 -6.01 -6.23 -6.23
C GLU A 41 -6.08 -7.19 -5.04
N GLU A 42 -7.27 -7.46 -4.51
CA GLU A 42 -7.47 -8.50 -3.50
C GLU A 42 -7.50 -9.87 -4.19
N GLY A 43 -6.52 -10.74 -3.89
CA GLY A 43 -6.47 -12.12 -4.37
C GLY A 43 -6.85 -13.13 -3.28
N GLU A 44 -7.03 -14.39 -3.68
CA GLU A 44 -7.42 -15.50 -2.79
C GLU A 44 -6.41 -15.76 -1.66
N GLY A 45 -5.14 -15.38 -1.87
CA GLY A 45 -4.05 -15.48 -0.89
C GLY A 45 -3.62 -14.16 -0.25
N GLY A 46 -4.38 -13.07 -0.45
CA GLY A 46 -4.04 -11.72 0.02
C GLY A 46 -3.95 -10.68 -1.10
N ALA A 47 -3.64 -9.45 -0.74
CA ALA A 47 -3.50 -8.36 -1.71
C ALA A 47 -2.26 -8.56 -2.60
N VAL A 48 -2.39 -8.26 -3.89
CA VAL A 48 -1.31 -8.33 -4.88
C VAL A 48 -1.14 -7.00 -5.59
N ILE A 49 0.11 -6.60 -5.82
CA ILE A 49 0.48 -5.41 -6.59
C ILE A 49 0.73 -5.84 -8.02
N ARG A 50 -0.07 -5.32 -8.94
CA ARG A 50 0.07 -5.50 -10.39
C ARG A 50 0.60 -4.21 -11.01
N TYR A 51 1.74 -4.30 -11.67
CA TYR A 51 2.46 -3.15 -12.22
C TYR A 51 3.17 -3.53 -13.51
N ARG A 52 3.59 -2.53 -14.28
CA ARG A 52 4.52 -2.75 -15.40
C ARG A 52 5.95 -2.55 -14.91
N ALA A 53 6.87 -3.37 -15.38
CA ALA A 53 8.29 -3.30 -15.08
C ALA A 53 9.08 -3.07 -16.38
N PHE A 54 10.17 -2.30 -16.35
CA PHE A 54 11.06 -2.18 -17.50
C PHE A 54 11.77 -3.50 -17.77
N VAL A 55 11.71 -3.98 -19.01
CA VAL A 55 12.53 -5.13 -19.42
C VAL A 55 13.96 -4.64 -19.56
N ARG A 56 14.89 -5.31 -18.86
CA ARG A 56 16.32 -5.00 -18.91
C ARG A 56 17.08 -6.12 -19.59
N ASP A 57 18.14 -5.76 -20.30
CA ASP A 57 19.11 -6.71 -20.86
C ASP A 57 20.10 -7.21 -19.78
N ALA A 58 20.96 -8.18 -20.12
CA ALA A 58 22.04 -8.67 -19.28
C ALA A 58 22.96 -7.56 -18.73
N ASP A 59 23.13 -6.45 -19.46
CA ASP A 59 23.87 -5.28 -18.99
C ASP A 59 23.07 -4.34 -18.05
N GLY A 60 21.83 -4.68 -17.70
CA GLY A 60 20.94 -3.86 -16.87
C GLY A 60 20.33 -2.65 -17.59
N ARG A 61 20.55 -2.52 -18.91
CA ARG A 61 20.00 -1.46 -19.76
C ARG A 61 18.55 -1.77 -20.14
N LYS A 62 17.70 -0.75 -20.17
CA LYS A 62 16.30 -0.88 -20.61
C LYS A 62 16.26 -1.26 -22.09
N GLN A 63 15.46 -2.25 -22.44
CA GLN A 63 15.26 -2.68 -23.82
C GLN A 63 14.18 -1.83 -24.49
N VAL A 64 14.28 -1.69 -25.80
CA VAL A 64 13.25 -1.08 -26.65
C VAL A 64 12.25 -2.16 -27.03
N ASP A 65 10.96 -1.81 -27.12
CA ASP A 65 9.93 -2.77 -27.48
C ASP A 65 10.10 -3.22 -28.95
N PRO A 66 10.23 -4.53 -29.22
CA PRO A 66 10.46 -5.02 -30.58
C PRO A 66 9.23 -4.89 -31.49
N GLY A 67 8.02 -4.73 -30.92
CA GLY A 67 6.78 -4.46 -31.64
C GLY A 67 6.51 -2.96 -31.83
N ASN A 68 7.10 -2.10 -31.00
CA ASN A 68 7.02 -0.65 -31.09
C ASN A 68 8.36 0.03 -30.72
N PRO A 69 9.22 0.35 -31.70
CA PRO A 69 10.56 0.87 -31.43
C PRO A 69 10.59 2.28 -30.80
N ASP A 70 9.46 2.98 -30.76
CA ASP A 70 9.32 4.26 -30.07
C ASP A 70 9.04 4.12 -28.56
N GLU A 71 8.77 2.89 -28.08
CA GLU A 71 8.47 2.60 -26.69
C GLU A 71 9.57 1.79 -26.01
N VAL A 72 9.79 2.06 -24.72
CA VAL A 72 10.64 1.21 -23.89
C VAL A 72 9.85 -0.05 -23.56
N TRP A 73 10.48 -1.20 -23.73
CA TRP A 73 9.84 -2.49 -23.47
C TRP A 73 9.47 -2.61 -22.00
N THR A 74 8.20 -2.88 -21.74
CA THR A 74 7.67 -3.12 -20.40
C THR A 74 6.90 -4.43 -20.37
N GLU A 75 7.00 -5.14 -19.25
CA GLU A 75 6.25 -6.37 -18.99
C GLU A 75 5.34 -6.18 -17.78
N GLU A 76 4.21 -6.89 -17.77
CA GLU A 76 3.34 -6.91 -16.59
C GLU A 76 3.90 -7.89 -15.55
N ARG A 77 4.02 -7.41 -14.31
CA ARG A 77 4.43 -8.21 -13.16
C ARG A 77 3.44 -8.09 -12.02
N THR A 78 3.39 -9.15 -11.23
CA THR A 78 2.59 -9.23 -10.00
C THR A 78 3.47 -9.65 -8.83
N VAL A 79 3.32 -8.98 -7.70
CA VAL A 79 3.97 -9.35 -6.43
C VAL A 79 2.99 -9.29 -5.27
N PRO A 80 3.23 -10.04 -4.17
CA PRO A 80 2.44 -9.90 -2.96
C PRO A 80 2.53 -8.48 -2.39
N CYS A 81 1.41 -7.93 -1.95
CA CYS A 81 1.35 -6.64 -1.24
C CYS A 81 1.57 -6.88 0.26
N ALA A 82 2.82 -6.75 0.70
CA ALA A 82 3.20 -6.92 2.10
C ALA A 82 2.83 -5.71 2.96
N VAL A 83 2.90 -4.51 2.38
CA VAL A 83 2.61 -3.24 3.07
C VAL A 83 1.46 -2.53 2.35
N PRO A 84 0.44 -2.03 3.07
CA PRO A 84 -0.68 -1.36 2.45
C PRO A 84 -0.23 -0.09 1.69
N PRO A 85 -0.90 0.24 0.57
CA PRO A 85 -0.58 1.42 -0.23
C PRO A 85 -0.77 2.73 0.54
N PRO A 86 0.01 3.78 0.22
CA PRO A 86 -0.11 5.08 0.86
C PRO A 86 -1.46 5.73 0.55
N ARG A 87 -1.96 6.55 1.47
CA ARG A 87 -3.19 7.32 1.27
C ARG A 87 -2.91 8.54 0.40
N LEU A 88 -2.94 8.35 -0.92
CA LEU A 88 -2.82 9.41 -1.92
C LEU A 88 -4.22 10.02 -2.11
N GLY A 89 -4.38 11.33 -1.86
CA GLY A 89 -5.68 11.95 -1.58
C GLY A 89 -6.76 11.78 -2.66
N GLY A 90 -7.90 11.17 -2.27
CA GLY A 90 -9.21 11.18 -2.94
C GLY A 90 -9.53 9.90 -3.74
N SER A 91 -10.46 9.00 -3.39
CA SER A 91 -11.62 9.03 -2.49
C SER A 91 -11.73 7.74 -1.66
N ALA A 92 -12.35 7.85 -0.49
CA ALA A 92 -12.68 6.76 0.45
C ALA A 92 -13.34 5.54 -0.25
N THR A 93 -13.05 4.30 0.10
CA THR A 93 -13.51 3.67 1.35
C THR A 93 -12.88 2.28 1.49
N SER A 94 -12.16 2.03 2.57
CA SER A 94 -12.48 0.86 3.38
C SER A 94 -12.40 1.26 4.84
N ALA A 95 -13.53 1.08 5.51
CA ALA A 95 -13.90 1.56 6.82
C ALA A 95 -12.97 1.01 7.93
N PRO A 96 -12.96 1.65 9.12
CA PRO A 96 -12.19 1.16 10.25
C PRO A 96 -12.94 0.01 10.91
N GLU A 97 -12.36 -1.19 10.99
CA GLU A 97 -12.82 -2.17 11.98
C GLU A 97 -11.65 -3.00 12.51
N GLN A 98 -10.86 -2.37 13.38
CA GLN A 98 -10.10 -3.07 14.41
C GLN A 98 -11.13 -3.67 15.39
N ARG A 99 -11.67 -4.84 15.05
CA ARG A 99 -12.54 -5.62 15.94
C ARG A 99 -11.65 -6.48 16.84
N GLY A 100 -11.55 -6.08 18.10
CA GLY A 100 -11.02 -6.90 19.20
C GLY A 100 -10.73 -6.04 20.42
N GLY A 101 -11.38 -6.16 21.57
CA GLY A 101 -12.42 -7.08 21.98
C GLY A 101 -12.92 -6.72 23.38
N ALA A 102 -14.08 -7.28 23.72
CA ALA A 102 -14.55 -7.64 25.05
C ALA A 102 -14.41 -6.63 26.20
N GLY A 103 -15.53 -5.95 26.49
CA GLY A 103 -16.25 -6.09 27.76
C GLY A 103 -15.52 -5.70 29.04
N ARG A 104 -15.98 -4.62 29.68
CA ARG A 104 -16.47 -4.69 31.06
C ARG A 104 -17.33 -3.48 31.41
N GLU A 105 -18.57 -3.83 31.70
CA GLU A 105 -19.59 -3.21 32.56
C GLU A 105 -19.32 -1.83 33.18
N ARG A 106 -20.38 -1.02 33.11
CA ARG A 106 -20.52 0.26 33.79
C ARG A 106 -20.76 0.08 35.30
N VAL A 107 -20.52 1.21 35.97
CA VAL A 107 -21.19 1.76 37.18
C VAL A 107 -20.57 1.39 38.53
N GLY A 108 -20.14 2.42 39.25
CA GLY A 108 -19.96 2.38 40.69
C GLY A 108 -19.39 3.66 41.28
N ARG A 109 -20.21 4.71 41.42
CA ARG A 109 -19.90 5.89 42.25
C ARG A 109 -19.94 5.53 43.75
N GLY A 110 -19.00 6.06 44.53
CA GLY A 110 -19.06 6.23 45.98
C GLY A 110 -17.67 6.67 46.47
N ARG A 111 -17.36 7.92 46.83
CA ARG A 111 -17.85 8.82 47.92
C ARG A 111 -17.77 8.20 49.32
N GLY A 112 -16.86 8.75 50.15
CA GLY A 112 -16.70 8.50 51.60
C GLY A 112 -15.90 7.22 51.89
N SER A 113 -14.93 7.18 52.80
CA SER A 113 -14.94 7.77 54.13
C SER A 113 -13.54 7.95 54.71
N ARG A 114 -13.37 9.03 55.48
CA ARG A 114 -12.37 9.15 56.55
C ARG A 114 -12.57 8.02 57.57
N GLY A 115 -11.47 7.47 58.08
CA GLY A 115 -11.48 6.50 59.19
C GLY A 115 -10.07 6.26 59.72
N GLN A 116 -9.82 6.84 60.88
CA GLN A 116 -8.61 6.85 61.71
C GLN A 116 -8.52 5.54 62.55
N ALA A 117 -7.29 5.03 62.79
CA ALA A 117 -6.87 4.44 64.08
C ALA A 117 -5.43 3.87 63.99
N HIS A 118 -4.46 4.61 64.52
CA HIS A 118 -3.21 4.06 65.03
C HIS A 118 -3.03 4.57 66.46
N ARG A 119 -2.94 3.60 67.38
CA ARG A 119 -2.65 3.68 68.83
C ARG A 119 -3.76 4.17 69.75
#